data_AF-A0A1J4WEY6-F1
#
_entry.id   AF-A0A1J4WEY6-F1
#
_cell.length_a   1.000
_cell.length_b   1.000
_cell.length_c   1.000
_cell.angle_alpha   90.00
_cell.angle_beta   90.00
_cell.angle_gamma   90.00
#
_symmetry.space_group_name_H-M   'P 1'
#
loop_
_entity.id
_entity.type
_entity.pdbx_description
1 polymer ?
#
loop_
_entity_poly.entity_id
_entity_poly.type
_entity_poly.pdbx_seq_one_letter_code
_entity_poly.pdbx_strand_id
1 'polypeptide(L)'
;MAYHHLKTEALFLKKSQQKEADFLFTLYTKEFGKIKVIGKAIRKANSKLQLASQLFYLAEVEFIEGKVGKILTDALLLEKFDFIYQNEEKFLTALEIANKIDQAFPLEQKDEKMWQLLLKTICSLEKAENQFAKDKAYPFFLEGLQNCLGCSLED
;
A
#
# COMPACT_ATOMS: atom_id res chain seq x y z
N MET A 1 20.76 22.47 1.10
CA MET A 1 19.38 22.20 1.57
C MET A 1 19.37 20.80 2.12
N ALA A 2 19.11 20.61 3.41
CA ALA A 2 19.02 19.29 4.01
C ALA A 2 17.67 18.66 3.65
N TYR A 3 17.68 17.50 3.01
CA TYR A 3 16.47 16.71 2.82
C TYR A 3 16.24 15.92 4.11
N HIS A 4 15.01 15.96 4.64
CA HIS A 4 14.64 15.08 5.74
C HIS A 4 14.30 13.72 5.17
N HIS A 5 15.00 12.69 5.67
CA HIS A 5 14.67 11.30 5.41
C HIS A 5 13.54 10.90 6.35
N LEU A 6 12.42 10.50 5.77
CA LEU A 6 11.25 10.01 6.49
C LEU A 6 11.17 8.49 6.30
N LYS A 7 10.82 7.79 7.38
CA LYS A 7 10.77 6.32 7.42
C LYS A 7 9.44 5.85 8.01
N THR A 8 8.83 4.84 7.39
CA THR A 8 7.54 4.27 7.85
C THR A 8 7.35 2.88 7.28
N GLU A 9 6.54 2.06 7.94
CA GLU A 9 5.94 0.89 7.31
C GLU A 9 4.92 1.33 6.25
N ALA A 10 4.87 0.59 5.14
CA ALA A 10 4.04 0.89 4.00
C ALA A 10 3.58 -0.37 3.27
N LEU A 11 2.31 -0.36 2.86
CA LEU A 11 1.74 -1.31 1.93
C LEU A 11 1.65 -0.69 0.53
N PHE A 12 2.21 -1.36 -0.48
CA PHE A 12 2.18 -0.90 -1.86
C PHE A 12 0.80 -1.15 -2.51
N LEU A 13 0.00 -0.10 -2.70
CA LEU A 13 -1.37 -0.24 -3.22
C LEU A 13 -1.44 -0.16 -4.75
N LYS A 14 -0.66 0.75 -5.36
CA LYS A 14 -0.66 0.96 -6.81
C LYS A 14 0.75 1.21 -7.32
N LYS A 15 0.99 0.81 -8.57
CA LYS A 15 2.25 0.98 -9.28
C LYS A 15 1.93 1.40 -10.72
N SER A 16 2.41 2.56 -11.13
CA SER A 16 2.22 3.08 -12.48
C SER A 16 3.53 3.61 -13.04
N GLN A 17 3.80 3.36 -14.32
CA GLN A 17 5.01 3.87 -14.97
C GLN A 17 4.81 5.34 -15.35
N GLN A 18 5.74 6.21 -14.95
CA GLN A 18 5.70 7.65 -15.26
C GLN A 18 6.65 8.04 -16.41
N LYS A 19 7.83 7.43 -16.45
CA LYS A 19 8.89 7.65 -17.46
C LYS A 19 9.57 6.32 -17.79
N GLU A 20 10.59 6.33 -18.65
CA GLU A 20 11.28 5.11 -19.06
C GLU A 20 11.89 4.30 -17.90
N ALA A 21 12.25 4.91 -16.76
CA ALA A 21 12.86 4.20 -15.64
C ALA A 21 12.23 4.48 -14.27
N ASP A 22 11.18 5.29 -14.23
CA ASP A 22 10.57 5.79 -12.99
C ASP A 22 9.15 5.25 -12.81
N PHE A 23 8.84 4.83 -11.59
CA PHE A 23 7.50 4.40 -11.19
C PHE A 23 6.92 5.37 -10.17
N LEU A 24 5.62 5.66 -10.30
CA LEU A 24 4.83 6.26 -9.25
C LEU A 24 4.12 5.15 -8.47
N PHE A 25 4.35 5.13 -7.16
CA PHE A 25 3.65 4.25 -6.25
C PHE A 25 2.65 5.03 -5.42
N THR A 26 1.48 4.43 -5.21
CA THR A 26 0.58 4.82 -4.13
C THR A 26 0.79 3.85 -2.99
N LEU A 27 1.14 4.36 -1.83
CA LEU A 27 1.36 3.59 -0.61
C LEU A 27 0.30 3.98 0.41
N TYR A 28 -0.15 3.03 1.22
CA TYR A 28 -0.75 3.36 2.51
C TYR A 28 0.31 3.12 3.57
N THR A 29 0.51 4.09 4.46
CA THR A 29 1.59 4.07 5.42
C THR A 29 1.06 4.24 6.83
N LYS A 30 1.77 3.66 7.79
CA LYS A 30 1.43 3.74 9.21
C LYS A 30 1.45 5.17 9.73
N GLU A 31 2.49 5.95 9.38
CA GLU A 31 2.70 7.26 9.97
C GLU A 31 2.12 8.43 9.17
N PHE A 32 1.91 8.27 7.85
CA PHE A 32 1.50 9.37 6.98
C PHE A 32 0.19 9.07 6.24
N GLY A 33 -0.48 7.95 6.53
CA GLY A 33 -1.64 7.51 5.78
C GLY A 33 -1.30 7.27 4.31
N LYS A 34 -2.23 7.61 3.40
CA LYS A 34 -2.01 7.40 1.96
C LYS A 34 -1.05 8.43 1.38
N ILE A 35 0.04 7.98 0.77
CA ILE A 35 1.01 8.86 0.11
C ILE A 35 1.31 8.39 -1.32
N LYS A 36 1.88 9.29 -2.12
CA LYS A 36 2.43 8.98 -3.44
C LYS A 36 3.93 9.21 -3.43
N VAL A 37 4.69 8.21 -3.88
CA VAL A 37 6.17 8.30 -3.95
C VAL A 37 6.67 7.94 -5.34
N ILE A 38 7.70 8.66 -5.78
CA ILE A 38 8.39 8.41 -7.04
C ILE A 38 9.59 7.52 -6.76
N GLY A 39 9.58 6.33 -7.33
CA GLY A 39 10.71 5.44 -7.36
C GLY A 39 11.55 5.66 -8.61
N LYS A 40 12.75 6.24 -8.44
CA LYS A 40 13.64 6.57 -9.55
C LYS A 40 14.53 5.40 -9.94
N ALA A 41 14.68 5.16 -11.25
CA ALA A 41 15.59 4.14 -11.80
C ALA A 41 15.43 2.72 -11.21
N ILE A 42 14.22 2.35 -10.78
CA ILE A 42 13.94 1.05 -10.11
C ILE A 42 14.08 -0.14 -11.07
N ARG A 43 14.13 0.09 -12.39
CA ARG A 43 14.26 -0.97 -13.41
C ARG A 43 15.58 -1.74 -13.40
N LYS A 44 16.58 -1.35 -12.61
CA LYS A 44 17.78 -2.20 -12.43
C LYS A 44 17.33 -3.49 -11.72
N ALA A 45 17.24 -4.57 -12.49
CA ALA A 45 16.62 -5.87 -12.19
C ALA A 45 16.95 -6.51 -10.82
N ASN A 46 17.99 -6.03 -10.12
CA ASN A 46 18.45 -6.54 -8.83
C ASN A 46 18.45 -5.48 -7.71
N SER A 47 17.76 -4.35 -7.87
CA SER A 47 17.69 -3.35 -6.81
C SER A 47 16.80 -3.84 -5.67
N LYS A 48 17.27 -3.67 -4.42
CA LYS A 48 16.47 -3.96 -3.21
C LYS A 48 15.10 -3.29 -3.27
N LEU A 49 15.08 -2.05 -3.77
CA LEU A 49 13.87 -1.28 -4.06
C LEU A 49 12.88 -2.03 -4.96
N GLN A 50 13.31 -2.61 -6.08
CA GLN A 50 12.40 -3.32 -6.99
C GLN A 50 11.76 -4.56 -6.33
N LEU A 51 12.52 -5.28 -5.52
CA LEU A 51 12.04 -6.48 -4.82
C LEU A 51 11.05 -6.12 -3.70
N ALA A 52 11.29 -5.03 -2.98
CA ALA A 52 10.41 -4.55 -1.92
C ALA A 52 9.18 -3.79 -2.44
N SER A 53 9.25 -3.19 -3.64
CA SER A 53 8.18 -2.35 -4.23
C SER A 53 7.23 -3.12 -5.16
N GLN A 54 6.88 -4.36 -4.79
CA GLN A 54 5.81 -5.10 -5.49
C GLN A 54 4.46 -4.73 -4.88
N LEU A 55 3.38 -4.87 -5.65
CA LEU A 55 2.04 -4.60 -5.14
C LEU A 55 1.74 -5.51 -3.96
N PHE A 56 1.00 -4.97 -3.02
CA PHE A 56 0.54 -5.62 -1.79
C PHE A 56 1.66 -6.07 -0.84
N TYR A 57 2.94 -5.93 -1.18
CA TYR A 57 4.01 -6.20 -0.24
C TYR A 57 4.03 -5.16 0.88
N LEU A 58 4.37 -5.62 2.09
CA LEU A 58 4.62 -4.78 3.24
C LEU A 58 6.12 -4.54 3.34
N ALA A 59 6.52 -3.28 3.37
CA ALA A 59 7.91 -2.90 3.50
C ALA A 59 8.05 -1.73 4.47
N GLU A 60 9.22 -1.62 5.09
CA GLU A 60 9.67 -0.37 5.67
C GLU A 60 10.29 0.47 4.55
N VAL A 61 9.75 1.65 4.32
CA VAL A 61 10.18 2.54 3.23
C VAL A 61 10.85 3.78 3.80
N GLU A 62 11.89 4.23 3.09
CA GLU A 62 12.48 5.55 3.30
C GLU A 62 12.22 6.43 2.09
N PHE A 63 11.82 7.66 2.34
CA PHE A 63 11.62 8.65 1.29
C PHE A 63 12.05 10.05 1.74
N ILE A 64 12.39 10.88 0.77
CA ILE A 64 12.67 12.30 0.98
C ILE A 64 11.57 13.15 0.36
N GLU A 65 11.26 14.27 0.99
CA GLU A 65 10.35 15.26 0.43
C GLU A 65 11.13 16.26 -0.43
N GLY A 66 10.96 16.17 -1.75
CA GLY A 66 11.59 17.05 -2.72
C GLY A 66 10.61 18.06 -3.31
N LYS A 67 11.13 19.02 -4.10
CA LYS A 67 10.32 20.05 -4.78
C LYS A 67 9.27 19.49 -5.75
N VAL A 68 9.51 18.28 -6.28
CA VAL A 68 8.67 17.63 -7.30
C VAL A 68 7.82 16.51 -6.70
N GLY A 69 7.83 16.36 -5.37
CA GLY A 69 7.14 15.32 -4.63
C GLY A 69 8.08 14.42 -3.83
N LYS A 70 7.50 13.40 -3.20
CA LYS A 70 8.22 12.42 -2.36
C LYS A 70 8.97 11.44 -3.24
N ILE A 71 10.26 11.23 -2.96
CA ILE A 71 11.13 10.32 -3.71
C ILE A 71 11.48 9.14 -2.80
N LEU A 72 11.16 7.93 -3.24
CA LEU A 72 11.52 6.70 -2.54
C LEU A 72 13.05 6.50 -2.65
N THR A 73 13.72 6.46 -1.51
CA THR A 73 15.19 6.34 -1.42
C THR A 73 15.63 4.95 -0.97
N ASP A 74 14.85 4.27 -0.14
CA ASP A 74 15.09 2.88 0.25
C ASP A 74 13.78 2.14 0.52
N ALA A 75 13.84 0.81 0.47
CA ALA A 75 12.74 -0.07 0.86
C ALA A 75 13.29 -1.42 1.35
N LEU A 76 12.97 -1.75 2.59
CA LEU A 76 13.24 -3.02 3.22
C LEU A 76 11.96 -3.85 3.28
N LEU A 77 11.91 -4.94 2.52
CA LEU A 77 10.79 -5.86 2.53
C LEU A 77 10.61 -6.48 3.92
N LEU A 78 9.39 -6.39 4.46
CA LEU A 78 9.01 -6.98 5.74
C LEU A 78 8.20 -8.25 5.56
N GLU A 79 7.20 -8.23 4.67
CA GLU A 79 6.33 -9.39 4.40
C GLU A 79 5.97 -9.48 2.92
N LYS A 80 5.97 -10.73 2.41
CA LYS A 80 5.49 -11.06 1.07
C LYS A 80 4.14 -11.75 1.19
N PHE A 81 3.20 -11.33 0.37
CA PHE A 81 1.91 -11.99 0.26
C PHE A 81 1.88 -12.79 -1.05
N ASP A 82 2.69 -13.84 -1.12
CA ASP A 82 2.92 -14.60 -2.34
C ASP A 82 1.68 -15.41 -2.77
N PHE A 83 0.80 -15.82 -1.83
CA PHE A 83 -0.44 -16.51 -2.20
C PHE A 83 -1.47 -15.59 -2.85
N ILE A 84 -1.47 -14.28 -2.54
CA ILE A 84 -2.23 -13.28 -3.29
C ILE A 84 -1.78 -13.26 -4.75
N TYR A 85 -0.47 -13.37 -5.03
CA TYR A 85 0.05 -13.41 -6.39
C TYR A 85 -0.21 -14.73 -7.12
N GLN A 86 -0.27 -15.84 -6.40
CA GLN A 86 -0.51 -17.17 -6.98
C GLN A 86 -1.99 -17.45 -7.27
N ASN A 87 -2.91 -16.64 -6.75
CA ASN A 87 -4.34 -16.83 -6.92
C ASN A 87 -5.01 -15.58 -7.53
N GLU A 88 -5.52 -15.70 -8.75
CA GLU A 88 -6.12 -14.60 -9.50
C GLU A 88 -7.26 -13.90 -8.73
N GLU A 89 -8.18 -14.65 -8.12
CA GLU A 89 -9.31 -14.06 -7.36
C GLU A 89 -8.82 -13.24 -6.17
N LYS A 90 -7.81 -13.72 -5.45
CA LYS A 90 -7.19 -12.97 -4.34
C LYS A 90 -6.54 -11.69 -4.87
N PHE A 91 -5.80 -11.80 -5.98
CA PHE A 91 -5.16 -10.64 -6.59
C PHE A 91 -6.18 -9.57 -7.02
N LEU A 92 -7.27 -9.98 -7.68
CA LEU A 92 -8.35 -9.08 -8.08
C LEU A 92 -9.02 -8.44 -6.86
N THR A 93 -9.28 -9.21 -5.81
CA THR A 93 -9.84 -8.70 -4.54
C THR A 93 -8.93 -7.66 -3.90
N ALA A 94 -7.62 -7.92 -3.86
CA ALA A 94 -6.63 -6.97 -3.34
C ALA A 94 -6.58 -5.67 -4.17
N LEU A 95 -6.73 -5.77 -5.50
CA LEU A 95 -6.84 -4.60 -6.39
C LEU A 95 -8.10 -3.79 -6.12
N GLU A 96 -9.25 -4.43 -5.91
CA GLU A 96 -10.50 -3.75 -5.56
C GLU A 96 -10.38 -2.98 -4.24
N ILE A 97 -9.80 -3.62 -3.22
CA ILE A 97 -9.49 -2.97 -1.93
C ILE A 97 -8.58 -1.76 -2.13
N ALA A 98 -7.47 -1.91 -2.85
CA ALA A 98 -6.53 -0.82 -3.12
C ALA A 98 -7.18 0.34 -3.89
N ASN A 99 -8.03 0.04 -4.88
CA ASN A 99 -8.78 1.05 -5.61
C ASN A 99 -9.77 1.79 -4.71
N LYS A 100 -10.47 1.08 -3.83
CA LYS A 100 -11.43 1.68 -2.91
C LYS A 100 -10.75 2.63 -1.92
N ILE A 101 -9.60 2.24 -1.38
CA ILE A 101 -8.79 3.10 -0.49
C ILE A 101 -8.30 4.33 -1.23
N ASP A 102 -7.82 4.17 -2.46
CA ASP A 102 -7.34 5.30 -3.25
C ASP A 102 -8.46 6.30 -3.60
N GLN A 103 -9.71 5.86 -3.68
CA GLN A 103 -10.86 6.75 -3.89
C GLN A 103 -11.38 7.37 -2.59
N ALA A 104 -11.38 6.62 -1.49
CA ALA A 104 -12.06 7.01 -0.25
C ALA A 104 -11.23 7.94 0.65
N PHE A 105 -9.91 7.76 0.70
CA PHE A 105 -9.05 8.53 1.61
C PHE A 105 -8.32 9.66 0.89
N PRO A 106 -8.15 10.84 1.52
CA PRO A 106 -7.25 11.85 1.00
C PRO A 106 -5.78 11.43 1.18
N LEU A 107 -4.88 12.21 0.59
CA LEU A 107 -3.44 12.03 0.80
C LEU A 107 -3.03 12.59 2.17
N GLU A 108 -2.01 12.00 2.76
CA GLU A 108 -1.28 12.52 3.92
C GLU A 108 -2.12 12.68 5.20
N GLN A 109 -3.25 11.98 5.28
CA GLN A 109 -4.07 11.89 6.48
C GLN A 109 -3.84 10.54 7.16
N LYS A 110 -3.11 10.58 8.28
CA LYS A 110 -2.89 9.40 9.13
C LYS A 110 -4.23 8.90 9.69
N ASP A 111 -4.46 7.61 9.55
CA ASP A 111 -5.56 6.90 10.21
C ASP A 111 -5.06 5.51 10.65
N GLU A 112 -4.83 5.37 11.95
CA GLU A 112 -4.32 4.14 12.55
C GLU A 112 -5.33 2.99 12.46
N LYS A 113 -6.63 3.28 12.57
CA LYS A 113 -7.68 2.26 12.46
C LYS A 113 -7.71 1.70 11.04
N MET A 114 -7.61 2.58 10.05
CA MET A 114 -7.56 2.19 8.65
C MET A 114 -6.29 1.41 8.30
N TRP A 115 -5.14 1.80 8.86
CA TRP A 115 -3.88 1.04 8.72
C TRP A 115 -4.04 -0.40 9.22
N GLN A 116 -4.57 -0.56 10.44
CA GLN A 116 -4.79 -1.88 11.04
C GLN A 116 -5.82 -2.70 10.27
N LEU A 117 -6.92 -2.08 9.81
CA LEU A 117 -7.92 -2.72 8.98
C LEU A 117 -7.32 -3.24 7.68
N LEU A 118 -6.56 -2.41 6.97
CA LEU A 118 -5.92 -2.77 5.70
C LEU A 118 -4.99 -3.97 5.88
N LEU A 119 -4.08 -3.93 6.86
CA LEU A 119 -3.16 -5.04 7.12
C LEU A 119 -3.91 -6.32 7.49
N LYS A 120 -4.92 -6.22 8.36
CA LYS A 120 -5.73 -7.37 8.76
C LYS A 120 -6.45 -8.01 7.57
N THR A 121 -7.04 -7.20 6.70
CA THR A 121 -7.73 -7.67 5.50
C THR A 121 -6.77 -8.37 4.54
N ILE A 122 -5.61 -7.76 4.23
CA ILE A 122 -4.63 -8.35 3.32
C ILE A 122 -4.04 -9.66 3.89
N CYS A 123 -3.73 -9.69 5.19
CA CYS A 123 -3.26 -10.91 5.86
C CYS A 123 -4.32 -12.02 5.87
N SER A 124 -5.60 -11.66 6.03
CA SER A 124 -6.71 -12.63 5.99
C SER A 124 -6.92 -13.16 4.58
N LEU A 125 -6.82 -12.30 3.57
CA LEU A 125 -6.92 -12.66 2.16
C LEU A 125 -5.78 -13.61 1.74
N GLU A 126 -4.55 -13.33 2.19
CA GLU A 126 -3.38 -14.20 1.99
C GLU A 126 -3.66 -15.61 2.52
N LYS A 127 -4.19 -15.73 3.74
CA LYS A 127 -4.46 -17.00 4.43
C LYS A 127 -5.75 -17.71 3.99
N ALA A 128 -6.59 -17.10 3.16
CA ALA A 128 -7.86 -17.70 2.76
C ALA A 128 -7.65 -18.93 1.87
N GLU A 129 -7.99 -20.13 2.35
CA GLU A 129 -7.77 -21.39 1.61
C GLU A 129 -8.99 -21.81 0.76
N ASN A 130 -10.20 -21.46 1.20
CA ASN A 130 -11.43 -21.85 0.53
C ASN A 130 -12.18 -20.65 -0.05
N GLN A 131 -13.07 -20.92 -1.01
CA GLN A 131 -13.82 -19.89 -1.74
C GLN A 131 -14.62 -18.97 -0.80
N PHE A 132 -15.29 -19.56 0.17
CA PHE A 132 -16.11 -18.81 1.13
C PHE A 132 -15.33 -17.77 1.92
N ALA A 133 -14.09 -18.09 2.33
CA ALA A 133 -13.23 -17.14 3.02
C ALA A 133 -12.79 -15.98 2.11
N LYS A 134 -12.53 -16.26 0.82
CA LYS A 134 -12.19 -15.22 -0.17
C LYS A 134 -13.36 -14.29 -0.43
N ASP A 135 -14.56 -14.85 -0.63
CA ASP A 135 -15.78 -14.09 -0.92
C ASP A 135 -16.16 -13.13 0.23
N LYS A 136 -15.68 -13.41 1.45
CA LYS A 136 -15.90 -12.56 2.63
C LYS A 136 -14.85 -11.47 2.83
N ALA A 137 -13.68 -11.53 2.19
CA ALA A 137 -12.61 -10.58 2.43
C ALA A 137 -13.00 -9.15 2.04
N TYR A 138 -13.63 -8.99 0.86
CA TYR A 138 -14.07 -7.67 0.39
C TYR A 138 -15.26 -7.11 1.18
N PRO A 139 -16.34 -7.87 1.47
CA PRO A 139 -17.40 -7.43 2.36
C PRO A 139 -16.90 -7.02 3.76
N PHE A 140 -16.03 -7.82 4.38
CA PHE A 140 -15.41 -7.50 5.67
C PHE A 140 -14.64 -6.18 5.61
N PHE A 141 -13.89 -5.97 4.52
CA PHE A 141 -13.18 -4.72 4.29
C PHE A 141 -14.13 -3.53 4.16
N LEU A 142 -15.20 -3.65 3.39
CA LEU A 142 -16.18 -2.57 3.20
C LEU A 142 -16.88 -2.17 4.51
N GLU A 143 -17.24 -3.14 5.33
CA GLU A 143 -17.82 -2.89 6.65
C GLU A 143 -16.83 -2.15 7.56
N GLY A 144 -15.59 -2.62 7.64
CA GLY A 144 -14.55 -1.93 8.39
C GLY A 144 -14.27 -0.52 7.88
N LEU A 145 -14.30 -0.34 6.56
CA LEU A 145 -14.09 0.96 5.91
C LEU A 145 -15.20 1.95 6.28
N GLN A 146 -16.46 1.51 6.26
CA GLN A 146 -17.60 2.32 6.67
C GLN A 146 -17.46 2.78 8.13
N ASN A 147 -16.99 1.90 9.01
CA ASN A 147 -16.74 2.26 10.41
C ASN A 147 -15.62 3.32 10.54
N CYS A 148 -14.57 3.23 9.72
CA CYS A 148 -13.50 4.24 9.73
C CYS A 148 -14.00 5.60 9.23
N LEU A 149 -14.79 5.62 8.14
CA LEU A 149 -15.35 6.84 7.55
C LEU A 149 -16.48 7.46 8.38
N GLY A 150 -17.30 6.63 9.03
CA GLY A 150 -18.40 7.07 9.89
C GLY A 150 -17.90 7.77 11.15
N CYS A 151 -16.76 7.35 11.71
CA CYS A 151 -16.12 8.04 12.83
C CYS A 151 -15.53 9.41 12.45
N SER A 152 -15.35 9.73 11.16
CA SER A 152 -14.76 11.01 10.72
C SER A 152 -15.78 12.16 10.68
N LEU A 153 -17.06 11.89 10.97
CA LEU A 153 -18.17 12.85 10.93
C LEU A 153 -18.67 13.25 12.33
N GLU A 154 -18.02 12.77 13.38
CA GLU A 154 -18.30 13.14 14.78
C GLU A 154 -17.07 13.84 15.39
N ASP A 155 -16.68 14.98 14.84
CA ASP A 155 -15.78 15.95 15.49
C ASP A 155 -16.17 17.39 15.09
#